data_AF-A0A0L8GSW7-F1
#
_entry.id   AF-A0A0L8GSW7-F1
#
_cell.length_a   1.000
_cell.length_b   1.000
_cell.length_c   1.000
_cell.angle_alpha   90.00
_cell.angle_beta   90.00
_cell.angle_gamma   90.00
#
_symmetry.space_group_name_H-M   'P 1'
#
loop_
_entity.id
_entity.type
_entity.pdbx_description
1 polymer ?
#
loop_
_entity_poly.entity_id
_entity_poly.type
_entity_poly.pdbx_seq_one_letter_code
_entity_poly.pdbx_strand_id
1 'polypeptide(L)'
;MRKQVLSNQLPSMPPSASYGSNNRRGNLSRQRDYTPTTWDKYYHKKHDIEVEKNTFRVYECGTEGPVLFLLHGGGYSALSWALLSSTLCELVSCRCVALDLRGHGDTITEDDGDLSSETLSR
;
A
#
# COMPACT_ATOMS: atom_id res chain seq x y z
N MET A 1 6.87 -12.66 -42.52
CA MET A 1 5.63 -13.28 -41.98
C MET A 1 4.74 -12.19 -41.41
N ARG A 2 3.59 -11.93 -42.05
CA ARG A 2 2.68 -10.80 -41.75
C ARG A 2 1.43 -11.38 -41.08
N LYS A 3 1.24 -11.16 -39.77
CA LYS A 3 0.01 -11.55 -39.05
C LYS A 3 -1.08 -10.52 -39.34
N GLN A 4 -1.98 -10.83 -40.27
CA GLN A 4 -3.25 -10.12 -40.42
C GLN A 4 -4.18 -10.54 -39.28
N VAL A 5 -4.62 -9.56 -38.49
CA VAL A 5 -5.59 -9.75 -37.40
C VAL A 5 -7.00 -9.69 -38.00
N LEU A 6 -7.77 -10.74 -37.78
CA LEU A 6 -9.16 -10.89 -38.21
C LEU A 6 -10.06 -9.93 -37.40
N SER A 7 -10.38 -8.76 -37.94
CA SER A 7 -11.26 -7.76 -37.29
C SER A 7 -12.74 -7.88 -37.69
N ASN A 8 -13.19 -9.00 -38.27
CA ASN A 8 -14.49 -9.09 -38.94
C ASN A 8 -15.59 -9.87 -38.17
N GLN A 9 -15.56 -9.91 -36.84
CA GLN A 9 -16.67 -10.46 -36.04
C GLN A 9 -17.05 -9.59 -34.85
N LEU A 10 -17.22 -8.28 -35.05
CA LEU A 10 -17.92 -7.45 -34.08
C LEU A 10 -19.19 -6.88 -34.72
N PRO A 11 -20.34 -6.93 -34.01
CA PRO A 11 -21.61 -6.41 -34.53
C PRO A 11 -21.53 -4.89 -34.77
N SER A 12 -22.32 -4.41 -35.74
CA SER A 12 -22.40 -3.01 -36.15
C SER A 12 -22.91 -2.11 -35.02
N MET A 13 -22.22 -0.99 -34.78
CA MET A 13 -22.66 0.03 -33.82
C MET A 13 -23.95 0.74 -34.29
N PRO A 14 -24.83 1.14 -33.35
CA PRO A 14 -26.03 1.90 -33.68
C PRO A 14 -25.71 3.32 -34.18
N PRO A 15 -26.61 3.96 -34.94
CA PRO A 15 -26.34 5.22 -35.62
C PRO A 15 -26.25 6.37 -34.61
N SER A 16 -25.26 7.23 -34.81
CA SER A 16 -25.01 8.41 -33.98
C SER A 16 -26.12 9.45 -34.19
N ALA A 17 -26.99 9.64 -33.20
CA ALA A 17 -27.90 10.78 -33.17
C ALA A 17 -27.15 12.02 -32.66
N SER A 18 -26.77 12.90 -33.58
CA SER A 18 -26.42 14.29 -33.24
C SER A 18 -27.63 15.16 -33.52
N TYR A 19 -28.15 15.87 -32.51
CA TYR A 19 -28.52 17.30 -32.54
C TYR A 19 -29.22 17.68 -31.24
N GLY A 20 -28.60 18.60 -30.49
CA GLY A 20 -29.18 19.14 -29.26
C GLY A 20 -28.16 19.94 -28.44
N SER A 21 -27.85 21.16 -28.88
CA SER A 21 -27.15 22.15 -28.06
C SER A 21 -28.00 22.48 -26.82
N ASN A 22 -27.58 22.04 -25.63
CA ASN A 22 -27.55 22.89 -24.44
C ASN A 22 -26.90 22.19 -23.24
N ASN A 23 -26.19 23.02 -22.47
CA ASN A 23 -25.59 22.73 -21.17
C ASN A 23 -24.24 22.00 -21.19
N ARG A 24 -23.18 22.76 -21.51
CA ARG A 24 -21.82 22.49 -21.01
C ARG A 24 -21.80 22.70 -19.48
N ARG A 25 -22.47 21.85 -18.72
CA ARG A 25 -22.02 21.52 -17.38
C ARG A 25 -21.11 20.34 -17.58
N GLY A 26 -19.83 20.63 -17.75
CA GLY A 26 -18.81 19.59 -17.78
C GLY A 26 -19.06 18.68 -16.59
N ASN A 27 -19.39 17.42 -16.88
CA ASN A 27 -19.03 16.35 -15.98
C ASN A 27 -17.51 16.44 -15.83
N LEU A 28 -17.04 17.25 -14.87
CA LEU A 28 -15.78 16.98 -14.24
C LEU A 28 -15.99 15.61 -13.60
N SER A 29 -15.68 14.55 -14.36
CA SER A 29 -15.33 13.29 -13.73
C SER A 29 -14.30 13.69 -12.69
N ARG A 30 -14.66 13.55 -11.41
CA ARG A 30 -13.77 13.83 -10.31
C ARG A 30 -12.57 12.90 -10.55
N GLN A 31 -11.50 13.41 -11.18
CA GLN A 31 -10.32 12.60 -11.46
C GLN A 31 -9.84 12.15 -10.09
N ARG A 32 -9.81 10.84 -9.88
CA ARG A 32 -9.30 10.29 -8.64
C ARG A 32 -7.80 10.58 -8.61
N ASP A 33 -7.34 11.11 -7.49
CA ASP A 33 -5.93 11.29 -7.25
C ASP A 33 -5.31 9.93 -6.89
N TYR A 34 -4.32 9.51 -7.67
CA TYR A 34 -3.55 8.29 -7.48
C TYR A 34 -2.08 8.59 -7.16
N THR A 35 -1.76 9.83 -6.79
CA THR A 35 -0.41 10.16 -6.33
C THR A 35 -0.09 9.37 -5.06
N PRO A 36 1.10 8.74 -4.97
CA PRO A 36 1.49 8.00 -3.77
C PRO A 36 1.48 8.92 -2.54
N THR A 37 0.96 8.40 -1.44
CA THR A 37 1.02 9.06 -0.14
C THR A 37 2.20 8.52 0.66
N THR A 38 2.84 9.37 1.44
CA THR A 38 4.00 9.02 2.27
C THR A 38 3.58 8.54 3.66
N TRP A 39 4.47 7.81 4.32
CA TRP A 39 4.24 7.17 5.62
C TRP A 39 3.91 8.16 6.75
N ASP A 40 4.48 9.36 6.69
CA ASP A 40 4.42 10.42 7.71
C ASP A 40 3.02 11.01 7.87
N LYS A 41 2.11 10.71 6.93
CA LYS A 41 0.68 11.00 7.11
C LYS A 41 0.04 10.14 8.20
N TYR A 42 0.58 8.96 8.50
CA TYR A 42 -0.05 7.96 9.36
C TYR A 42 0.77 7.60 10.60
N TYR A 43 2.10 7.68 10.50
CA TYR A 43 3.00 7.34 11.60
C TYR A 43 3.77 8.57 12.07
N HIS A 44 4.06 8.61 13.37
CA HIS A 44 4.85 9.67 14.00
C HIS A 44 6.35 9.49 13.76
N LYS A 45 6.80 8.23 13.63
CA LYS A 45 8.21 7.88 13.52
C LYS A 45 8.41 6.78 12.48
N LYS A 46 9.47 6.93 11.70
CA LYS A 46 10.06 5.89 10.85
C LYS A 46 11.52 5.75 11.23
N HIS A 47 11.95 4.56 11.57
CA HIS A 47 13.34 4.32 11.93
C HIS A 47 13.73 2.86 11.72
N ASP A 48 15.04 2.66 11.73
CA ASP A 48 15.67 1.37 11.50
C ASP A 48 16.21 0.83 12.84
N ILE A 49 16.01 -0.46 13.07
CA ILE A 49 16.50 -1.18 14.26
C ILE A 49 17.56 -2.18 13.81
N GLU A 50 18.78 -2.01 14.31
CA GLU A 50 19.88 -2.94 14.06
C GLU A 50 19.75 -4.17 14.98
N VAL A 51 19.76 -5.35 14.37
CA VAL A 51 19.74 -6.65 15.06
C VAL A 51 20.83 -7.52 14.44
N GLU A 52 21.90 -7.71 15.19
CA GLU A 52 23.12 -8.37 14.73
C GLU A 52 23.71 -7.67 13.50
N LYS A 53 23.51 -8.25 12.31
CA LYS A 53 23.96 -7.71 11.02
C LYS A 53 22.81 -7.35 10.08
N ASN A 54 21.59 -7.38 10.60
CA ASN A 54 20.38 -7.05 9.88
C ASN A 54 19.83 -5.72 10.39
N THR A 55 19.07 -5.03 9.54
CA THR A 55 18.45 -3.75 9.84
C THR A 55 16.97 -3.83 9.49
N PHE A 56 16.12 -3.70 10.50
CA PHE A 56 14.67 -3.83 10.34
C PHE A 56 13.99 -2.47 10.35
N ARG A 57 13.19 -2.19 9.32
CA ARG A 57 12.40 -0.96 9.23
C ARG A 57 11.14 -1.06 10.10
N VAL A 58 10.95 -0.04 10.94
CA VAL A 58 9.80 0.09 11.84
C VAL A 58 9.11 1.45 11.71
N TYR A 59 7.79 1.43 11.76
CA TYR A 59 6.92 2.60 11.80
C TYR A 59 6.11 2.62 13.11
N GLU A 60 6.08 3.75 13.79
CA GLU A 60 5.42 3.90 15.10
C GLU A 60 4.35 5.00 15.09
N CYS A 61 3.23 4.72 15.76
CA CYS A 61 2.15 5.67 16.03
C CYS A 61 1.67 5.51 17.49
N GLY A 62 1.14 6.58 18.08
CA GLY A 62 0.75 6.65 19.49
C GLY A 62 1.94 6.85 20.45
N THR A 63 1.64 7.15 21.72
CA THR A 63 2.66 7.45 22.77
C THR A 63 2.44 6.74 24.10
N GLU A 64 1.26 6.19 24.35
CA GLU A 64 0.87 5.57 25.62
C GLU A 64 0.01 4.32 25.41
N GLY A 65 -0.26 3.57 26.48
CA GLY A 65 -1.06 2.36 26.42
C GLY A 65 -0.33 1.13 25.85
N PRO A 66 -1.07 0.04 25.59
CA PRO A 66 -0.50 -1.22 25.09
C PRO A 66 0.07 -1.04 23.68
N VAL A 67 1.10 -1.82 23.35
CA VAL A 67 1.67 -1.89 22.01
C VAL A 67 0.97 -2.97 21.20
N LEU A 68 0.41 -2.57 20.06
CA LEU A 68 -0.04 -3.46 19.00
C LEU A 68 1.12 -3.62 18.02
N PHE A 69 1.74 -4.80 18.04
CA PHE A 69 2.82 -5.16 17.14
C PHE A 69 2.25 -5.81 15.87
N LEU A 70 2.45 -5.18 14.72
CA LEU A 70 1.73 -5.50 13.49
C LEU A 70 2.67 -6.18 12.49
N LEU A 71 2.38 -7.44 12.18
CA LEU A 71 3.07 -8.24 11.17
C LEU A 71 2.24 -8.27 9.88
N HIS A 72 2.84 -7.92 8.74
CA HIS A 72 2.14 -7.94 7.46
C HIS A 72 2.12 -9.35 6.83
N GLY A 73 1.24 -9.55 5.85
CA GLY A 73 1.20 -10.78 5.04
C GLY A 73 2.29 -10.81 3.96
N GLY A 74 2.51 -11.97 3.33
CA GLY A 74 3.52 -12.12 2.26
C GLY A 74 3.26 -11.19 1.06
N GLY A 75 4.32 -10.56 0.54
CA GLY A 75 4.25 -9.61 -0.58
C GLY A 75 3.79 -8.20 -0.20
N TYR A 76 3.61 -7.92 1.09
CA TYR A 76 3.25 -6.60 1.62
C TYR A 76 4.41 -6.00 2.44
N SER A 77 4.15 -4.87 3.08
CA SER A 77 5.06 -4.20 4.01
C SER A 77 4.29 -3.65 5.21
N ALA A 78 5.00 -3.09 6.19
CA ALA A 78 4.43 -2.38 7.33
C ALA A 78 3.41 -1.31 6.92
N LEU A 79 3.57 -0.70 5.73
CA LEU A 79 2.68 0.34 5.23
C LEU A 79 1.25 -0.13 4.96
N SER A 80 1.02 -1.44 4.83
CA SER A 80 -0.33 -2.02 4.79
C SER A 80 -1.15 -1.69 6.04
N TRP A 81 -0.48 -1.40 7.16
CA TRP A 81 -1.10 -1.06 8.43
C TRP A 81 -1.23 0.44 8.68
N ALA A 82 -0.84 1.31 7.73
CA ALA A 82 -0.74 2.74 7.96
C ALA A 82 -2.06 3.38 8.42
N LEU A 83 -3.12 3.22 7.62
CA LEU A 83 -4.44 3.77 7.95
C LEU A 83 -5.01 3.13 9.22
N LEU A 84 -4.83 1.83 9.41
CA LEU A 84 -5.28 1.14 10.63
C LEU A 84 -4.61 1.73 11.88
N SER A 85 -3.30 1.94 11.83
CA SER A 85 -2.50 2.40 12.97
C SER A 85 -2.93 3.78 13.43
N SER A 86 -3.06 4.74 12.50
CA SER A 86 -3.51 6.09 12.83
C SER A 86 -4.94 6.09 13.37
N THR A 87 -5.84 5.35 12.73
CA THR A 87 -7.25 5.27 13.17
C THR A 87 -7.39 4.60 14.53
N LEU A 88 -6.63 3.54 14.84
CA LEU A 88 -6.67 2.91 16.16
C LEU A 88 -6.17 3.85 17.25
N CYS A 89 -5.07 4.55 17.02
CA CYS A 89 -4.52 5.50 17.99
C CYS A 89 -5.42 6.72 18.21
N GLU A 90 -6.29 7.07 17.26
CA GLU A 90 -7.34 8.09 17.44
C GLU A 90 -8.53 7.59 18.28
N LEU A 91 -8.85 6.29 18.19
CA LEU A 91 -10.03 5.71 18.83
C LEU A 91 -9.77 5.21 20.25
N VAL A 92 -8.58 4.72 20.54
CA VAL A 92 -8.20 4.16 21.84
C VAL A 92 -6.77 4.55 22.21
N SER A 93 -6.48 4.65 23.52
CA SER A 93 -5.11 4.88 23.99
C SER A 93 -4.27 3.62 23.78
N CYS A 94 -3.48 3.62 22.71
CA CYS A 94 -2.55 2.56 22.38
C CYS A 94 -1.36 3.09 21.55
N ARG A 95 -0.40 2.19 21.33
CA ARG A 95 0.71 2.39 20.41
C ARG A 95 0.65 1.33 19.32
N CYS A 96 0.91 1.71 18.08
CA CYS A 96 1.08 0.78 16.98
C CYS A 96 2.54 0.76 16.54
N VAL A 97 3.10 -0.43 16.38
CA VAL A 97 4.44 -0.66 15.86
C VAL A 97 4.30 -1.62 14.68
N ALA A 98 4.52 -1.11 13.47
CA ALA A 98 4.45 -1.89 12.24
C ALA A 98 5.85 -2.18 11.71
N LEU A 99 6.14 -3.45 11.49
CA LEU A 99 7.45 -3.97 11.10
C LEU A 99 7.45 -4.38 9.62
N ASP A 100 8.49 -3.98 8.89
CA ASP A 100 8.83 -4.62 7.62
C ASP A 100 9.58 -5.92 7.92
N LEU A 101 9.01 -7.07 7.56
CA LEU A 101 9.66 -8.36 7.73
C LEU A 101 10.86 -8.53 6.78
N ARG A 102 11.71 -9.51 7.06
CA ARG A 102 12.85 -9.90 6.20
C ARG A 102 12.44 -9.95 4.72
N GLY A 103 13.28 -9.41 3.84
CA GLY A 103 13.06 -9.38 2.39
C GLY A 103 11.88 -8.53 1.93
N HIS A 104 11.29 -7.69 2.80
CA HIS A 104 10.15 -6.85 2.48
C HIS A 104 10.38 -5.40 2.90
N GLY A 105 9.64 -4.49 2.25
CA GLY A 105 9.70 -3.06 2.52
C GLY A 105 11.13 -2.53 2.40
N ASP A 106 11.57 -1.81 3.43
CA ASP A 106 12.92 -1.24 3.50
C ASP A 106 13.82 -1.96 4.54
N THR A 107 13.44 -3.16 4.98
CA THR A 107 14.28 -4.03 5.82
C THR A 107 15.43 -4.62 4.99
N ILE A 108 16.63 -4.64 5.57
CA ILE A 108 17.86 -5.15 4.93
C ILE A 108 18.40 -6.29 5.79
N THR A 109 18.55 -7.48 5.22
CA THR A 109 19.13 -8.63 5.93
C THR A 109 20.29 -9.26 5.15
N GLU A 110 21.12 -10.07 5.82
CA GLU A 110 22.21 -10.80 5.16
C GLU A 110 21.71 -11.86 4.15
N ASP A 111 20.52 -12.42 4.40
CA ASP A 111 19.93 -13.49 3.57
C ASP A 111 18.41 -13.32 3.49
N ASP A 112 17.95 -12.56 2.50
CA ASP A 112 16.51 -12.37 2.26
C ASP A 112 15.80 -13.64 1.72
N GLY A 113 16.54 -14.70 1.39
CA GLY A 113 16.01 -15.96 0.88
C GLY A 113 15.48 -16.90 1.97
N ASP A 114 15.98 -16.79 3.19
CA ASP A 114 15.51 -17.58 4.34
C ASP A 114 14.25 -16.99 4.97
N LEU A 115 13.10 -17.33 4.38
CA LEU A 115 11.77 -16.96 4.88
C LEU A 115 11.11 -18.06 5.71
N SER A 116 11.92 -18.93 6.34
CA SER A 116 11.40 -19.98 7.23
C SER A 116 10.70 -19.37 8.46
N SER A 117 9.71 -20.09 8.99
CA SER A 117 9.00 -19.68 10.22
C SER A 117 9.94 -19.49 11.39
N GLU A 118 10.96 -20.34 11.48
CA GLU A 118 11.98 -20.35 12.51
C GLU A 118 12.79 -19.06 12.46
N THR A 119 13.23 -18.63 11.28
CA THR A 119 14.00 -17.40 11.11
C THR A 119 13.15 -16.14 11.30
N LEU A 120 11.89 -16.15 10.88
CA LEU A 120 10.99 -14.99 10.99
C LEU A 120 10.44 -14.77 12.42
N SER A 121 10.46 -15.78 13.28
CA SER A 121 9.92 -15.70 14.66
C SER A 121 10.98 -15.59 15.75
N ARG A 122 12.26 -15.46 15.35
CA ARG A 122 13.41 -15.43 16.26
C ARG A 122 13.73 -14.03 16.81
#